data_AF-A0A143HEK0-F1
#
_entry.id   AF-A0A143HEK0-F1
#
_cell.length_a   1.000
_cell.length_b   1.000
_cell.length_c   1.000
_cell.angle_alpha   90.00
_cell.angle_beta   90.00
_cell.angle_gamma   90.00
#
_symmetry.space_group_name_H-M   'P 1'
#
loop_
_entity.id
_entity.type
_entity.pdbx_description
1 polymer ?
#
loop_
_entity_poly.entity_id
_entity_poly.type
_entity_poly.pdbx_seq_one_letter_code
_entity_poly.pdbx_strand_id
1 'polypeptide(L)'
;MKTNEFFFLTWAAFLTGFGFVLVAIWNTDWQLVERGFYTILLGWITFSAFSLVKTIRDRHDGIKVTKEYLLLCYLSTIASFGIGMISVWNTEWELVEKGYYWLGIIFVLYTSFALSKEIRDRQYGKSLKGNINGEEQEE
;
A
#
# COMPACT_ATOMS: atom_id res chain seq x y z
N MET A 1 -14.83 -18.62 -2.69
CA MET A 1 -14.99 -17.69 -1.56
C MET A 1 -13.63 -17.55 -0.88
N LYS A 2 -13.02 -16.36 -0.87
CA LYS A 2 -11.88 -16.14 0.02
C LYS A 2 -12.39 -16.09 1.46
N THR A 3 -11.78 -16.91 2.30
CA THR A 3 -12.07 -17.09 3.72
C THR A 3 -11.69 -15.82 4.50
N ASN A 4 -12.41 -15.50 5.58
CA ASN A 4 -12.10 -14.33 6.43
C ASN A 4 -10.66 -14.38 6.98
N GLU A 5 -10.10 -15.58 7.06
CA GLU A 5 -8.75 -15.95 7.42
C GLU A 5 -7.71 -15.32 6.50
N PHE A 6 -7.91 -15.35 5.18
CA PHE A 6 -6.95 -14.78 4.21
C PHE A 6 -6.90 -13.25 4.28
N PHE A 7 -8.06 -12.62 4.55
CA PHE A 7 -8.14 -11.19 4.79
C PHE A 7 -7.33 -10.77 6.02
N PHE A 8 -7.47 -11.52 7.11
CA PHE A 8 -6.71 -11.27 8.34
C PHE A 8 -5.20 -11.43 8.12
N LEU A 9 -4.78 -12.49 7.42
CA LEU A 9 -3.37 -12.73 7.10
C LEU A 9 -2.78 -11.61 6.24
N THR A 10 -3.54 -11.10 5.26
CA THR A 10 -3.07 -10.00 4.39
C THR A 10 -2.92 -8.69 5.17
N TRP A 11 -3.86 -8.38 6.06
CA TRP A 11 -3.74 -7.24 6.98
C TRP A 11 -2.56 -7.40 7.94
N ALA A 12 -2.38 -8.59 8.51
CA ALA A 12 -1.28 -8.88 9.41
C ALA A 12 0.07 -8.72 8.71
N ALA A 13 0.21 -9.19 7.47
CA ALA A 13 1.42 -9.03 6.67
C ALA A 13 1.75 -7.55 6.41
N PHE A 14 0.75 -6.75 6.02
CA PHE A 14 0.93 -5.31 5.82
C PHE A 14 1.32 -4.59 7.13
N LEU A 15 0.59 -4.83 8.23
CA LEU A 15 0.85 -4.20 9.52
C LEU A 15 2.21 -4.59 10.09
N THR A 16 2.61 -5.85 9.90
CA THR A 16 3.94 -6.33 10.30
C THR A 16 5.00 -5.62 9.47
N GLY A 17 4.90 -5.62 8.13
CA GLY A 17 5.86 -4.93 7.27
C GLY A 17 5.99 -3.44 7.60
N PHE A 18 4.86 -2.74 7.66
CA PHE A 18 4.83 -1.31 7.95
C PHE A 18 5.35 -0.99 9.36
N GLY A 19 4.91 -1.75 10.36
CA GLY A 19 5.32 -1.58 11.76
C GLY A 19 6.80 -1.86 11.98
N PHE A 20 7.36 -2.93 11.40
CA PHE A 20 8.78 -3.26 11.54
C PHE A 20 9.69 -2.20 10.91
N VAL A 21 9.30 -1.61 9.77
CA VAL A 21 10.06 -0.51 9.16
C VAL A 21 10.01 0.74 10.06
N LEU A 22 8.86 1.07 10.63
CA LEU A 22 8.74 2.20 11.57
C LEU A 22 9.58 2.01 12.83
N VAL A 23 9.53 0.82 13.43
CA VAL A 23 10.35 0.48 14.61
C VAL A 23 11.84 0.59 14.30
N ALA A 24 12.26 0.13 13.12
CA ALA A 24 13.66 0.24 12.71
C ALA A 24 14.11 1.70 12.57
N ILE A 25 13.32 2.56 11.89
CA ILE A 25 13.62 4.00 11.79
C ILE A 25 13.75 4.64 13.18
N TRP A 26 12.93 4.21 14.14
CA TRP A 26 12.97 4.77 15.49
C TRP A 26 14.14 4.25 16.33
N ASN A 27 14.65 3.06 16.02
CA ASN A 27 15.75 2.43 16.73
C ASN A 27 17.14 2.85 16.23
N THR A 28 17.26 3.32 14.98
CA THR A 28 18.52 3.81 14.40
C THR A 28 18.98 5.13 15.03
N ASP A 29 20.29 5.36 15.10
CA ASP A 29 20.91 6.60 15.61
C ASP A 29 20.98 7.75 14.56
N TRP A 30 20.05 7.79 13.62
CA TRP A 30 19.99 8.84 12.59
C TRP A 30 19.53 10.19 13.15
N GLN A 31 19.81 11.27 12.42
CA GLN A 31 19.27 12.59 12.77
C GLN A 31 17.73 12.59 12.71
N LEU A 32 17.09 13.38 13.57
CA LEU A 32 15.62 13.44 13.64
C LEU A 32 14.97 13.83 12.31
N VAL A 33 15.64 14.70 11.54
CA VAL A 33 15.20 15.12 10.20
C VAL A 33 15.21 13.94 9.23
N GLU A 34 16.24 13.09 9.26
CA GLU A 34 16.33 11.88 8.42
C GLU A 34 15.24 10.89 8.80
N ARG A 35 15.07 10.61 10.10
CA ARG A 35 14.00 9.71 10.59
C ARG A 35 12.62 10.18 10.13
N GLY A 36 12.36 11.49 10.22
CA GLY A 36 11.12 12.10 9.76
C GLY A 36 10.92 11.95 8.25
N PHE A 37 11.96 12.23 7.47
CA PHE A 37 11.94 12.09 6.01
C PHE A 37 11.56 10.68 5.58
N TYR A 38 12.25 9.67 6.13
CA TYR A 38 12.00 8.26 5.80
C TYR A 38 10.62 7.77 6.27
N THR A 39 10.15 8.23 7.43
CA THR A 39 8.79 7.94 7.91
C THR A 39 7.72 8.50 6.98
N ILE A 40 7.85 9.75 6.55
CA ILE A 40 6.91 10.38 5.60
C ILE A 40 6.97 9.70 4.24
N LEU A 41 8.16 9.33 3.77
CA LEU A 41 8.36 8.62 2.51
C LEU A 41 7.67 7.25 2.53
N LEU A 42 7.76 6.52 3.63
CA LEU A 42 7.03 5.26 3.85
C LEU A 42 5.51 5.47 3.84
N GLY A 43 5.03 6.55 4.46
CA GLY A 43 3.62 6.93 4.40
C GLY A 43 3.17 7.28 2.97
N TRP A 44 3.99 8.03 2.24
CA TRP A 44 3.70 8.48 0.89
C TRP A 44 3.64 7.31 -0.11
N ILE A 45 4.61 6.39 -0.05
CA ILE A 45 4.60 5.20 -0.92
C ILE A 45 3.37 4.33 -0.66
N THR A 46 3.02 4.12 0.61
CA THR A 46 1.84 3.35 1.01
C THR A 46 0.57 4.02 0.47
N PHE A 47 0.38 5.31 0.76
CA PHE A 47 -0.80 6.06 0.34
C PHE A 47 -0.94 6.08 -1.20
N SER A 48 0.15 6.33 -1.92
CA SER A 48 0.15 6.37 -3.39
C SER A 48 -0.22 5.00 -3.99
N ALA A 49 0.28 3.90 -3.42
CA ALA A 49 -0.03 2.54 -3.85
C ALA A 49 -1.53 2.20 -3.71
N PHE A 50 -2.13 2.50 -2.54
CA PHE A 50 -3.58 2.33 -2.32
C PHE A 50 -4.39 3.21 -3.29
N SER A 51 -3.97 4.45 -3.49
CA SER A 51 -4.65 5.40 -4.38
C SER A 51 -4.62 4.93 -5.83
N LEU A 52 -3.49 4.40 -6.29
CA LEU A 52 -3.33 3.88 -7.64
C LEU A 52 -4.24 2.67 -7.90
N VAL A 53 -4.21 1.66 -7.01
CA VAL A 53 -5.05 0.47 -7.18
C VAL A 53 -6.54 0.81 -7.10
N LYS A 54 -6.91 1.71 -6.18
CA LYS A 54 -8.28 2.22 -6.09
C LYS A 54 -8.72 2.89 -7.39
N THR A 55 -7.89 3.78 -7.93
CA THR A 55 -8.23 4.54 -9.15
C THR A 55 -8.33 3.64 -10.39
N ILE A 56 -7.44 2.65 -10.52
CA ILE A 56 -7.50 1.65 -11.60
C ILE A 56 -8.79 0.84 -11.49
N ARG A 57 -9.17 0.43 -10.27
CA ARG A 57 -10.42 -0.28 -10.01
C ARG A 57 -11.64 0.58 -10.36
N ASP A 58 -11.69 1.81 -9.85
CA ASP A 58 -12.83 2.70 -10.05
C ASP A 58 -13.07 2.91 -11.56
N ARG A 59 -11.99 3.02 -12.35
CA ARG A 59 -12.07 3.08 -13.82
C ARG A 59 -12.63 1.78 -14.44
N HIS A 60 -12.27 0.61 -13.91
CA HIS A 60 -12.77 -0.69 -14.38
C HIS A 60 -14.26 -0.90 -14.03
N ASP A 61 -14.70 -0.39 -12.88
CA ASP A 61 -16.09 -0.45 -12.42
C ASP A 61 -17.02 0.59 -13.08
N GLY A 62 -16.51 1.34 -14.07
CA GLY A 62 -17.28 2.35 -14.80
C GLY A 62 -17.50 3.64 -14.00
N ILE A 63 -16.86 3.81 -12.85
CA ILE A 63 -16.87 5.07 -12.10
C ILE A 63 -16.08 6.10 -12.91
N LYS A 64 -16.62 7.32 -13.03
CA LYS A 64 -15.99 8.41 -13.78
C LYS A 64 -14.64 8.79 -13.15
N VAL A 65 -13.55 8.37 -13.78
CA VAL A 65 -12.18 8.72 -13.42
C VAL A 65 -11.56 9.50 -14.57
N THR A 66 -11.03 10.70 -14.29
CA THR A 66 -10.32 11.51 -15.29
C THR A 66 -8.97 10.85 -15.63
N LYS A 67 -8.58 10.90 -16.91
CA LYS A 67 -7.30 10.29 -17.36
C LYS A 67 -6.11 10.97 -16.69
N GLU A 68 -6.24 12.26 -16.44
CA GLU A 68 -5.27 13.13 -15.77
C GLU A 68 -5.04 12.67 -14.32
N TYR A 69 -6.11 12.37 -13.57
CA TYR A 69 -5.98 11.89 -12.19
C TYR A 69 -5.33 10.51 -12.12
N LEU A 70 -5.68 9.61 -13.04
CA LEU A 70 -5.02 8.30 -13.12
C LEU A 70 -3.52 8.45 -13.40
N LEU A 71 -3.13 9.35 -14.31
CA LEU A 71 -1.74 9.65 -14.59
C LEU A 71 -1.02 10.18 -13.33
N LEU A 72 -1.64 11.09 -12.59
CA LEU A 72 -1.08 11.61 -11.34
C LEU A 72 -0.85 10.50 -10.30
N CYS A 73 -1.77 9.54 -10.17
CA CYS A 73 -1.60 8.40 -9.25
C CYS A 73 -0.42 7.52 -9.67
N TYR A 74 -0.27 7.24 -10.97
CA TYR A 74 0.87 6.49 -11.49
C TYR A 74 2.19 7.23 -11.24
N LEU A 75 2.24 8.52 -11.59
CA LEU A 75 3.42 9.35 -11.38
C LEU A 75 3.80 9.45 -9.90
N SER A 76 2.84 9.65 -8.99
CA SER A 76 3.10 9.70 -7.55
C SER A 76 3.65 8.38 -7.01
N THR A 77 3.16 7.25 -7.51
CA THR A 77 3.64 5.92 -7.06
C THR A 77 5.07 5.68 -7.54
N ILE A 78 5.36 6.00 -8.80
CA ILE A 78 6.71 5.88 -9.36
C ILE A 78 7.68 6.86 -8.69
N ALA A 79 7.25 8.11 -8.46
CA ALA A 79 8.08 9.14 -7.84
C ALA A 79 8.42 8.80 -6.39
N SER A 80 7.44 8.40 -5.57
CA SER A 80 7.69 8.03 -4.17
C SER A 80 8.64 6.83 -4.05
N PHE A 81 8.45 5.81 -4.89
CA PHE A 81 9.35 4.66 -4.94
C PHE A 81 10.75 5.04 -5.43
N GLY A 82 10.84 5.80 -6.53
CA GLY A 82 12.13 6.24 -7.10
C GLY A 82 12.92 7.15 -6.16
N ILE A 83 12.26 8.10 -5.50
CA ILE A 83 12.89 8.94 -4.47
C ILE A 83 13.33 8.08 -3.29
N GLY A 84 12.54 7.10 -2.84
CA GLY A 84 12.94 6.15 -1.81
C GLY A 84 14.22 5.41 -2.13
N MET A 85 14.30 4.87 -3.35
CA MET A 85 15.48 4.18 -3.85
C MET A 85 16.71 5.09 -3.89
N ILE A 86 16.59 6.26 -4.52
CA ILE A 86 17.71 7.20 -4.66
C ILE A 86 18.18 7.73 -3.30
N SER A 87 17.25 8.00 -2.38
CA SER A 87 17.57 8.53 -1.04
C SER A 87 18.47 7.57 -0.27
N VAL A 88 18.13 6.27 -0.25
CA VAL A 88 18.89 5.26 0.48
C VAL A 88 20.21 4.93 -0.21
N TRP A 89 20.29 5.10 -1.54
CA TRP A 89 21.56 4.95 -2.26
C TRP A 89 22.56 6.04 -1.86
N ASN A 90 22.08 7.28 -1.69
CA ASN A 90 22.92 8.45 -1.42
C ASN A 90 23.42 8.54 0.03
N THR A 91 22.83 7.82 0.99
CA THR A 91 23.22 7.89 2.40
C THR A 91 24.58 7.24 2.68
N GLU A 92 25.24 7.65 3.75
CA GLU A 92 26.51 7.07 4.24
C GLU A 92 26.30 5.85 5.16
N TRP A 93 25.05 5.36 5.27
CA TRP A 93 24.67 4.25 6.16
C TRP A 93 25.37 2.94 5.82
N GLU A 94 25.44 2.04 6.80
CA GLU A 94 25.94 0.68 6.59
C GLU A 94 25.10 -0.08 5.57
N LEU A 95 25.74 -1.00 4.84
CA LEU A 95 25.09 -1.75 3.78
C LEU A 95 23.91 -2.60 4.30
N VAL A 96 23.98 -3.07 5.54
CA VAL A 96 22.91 -3.83 6.20
C VAL A 96 21.68 -2.96 6.45
N GLU A 97 21.87 -1.73 6.95
CA GLU A 97 20.78 -0.77 7.20
C GLU A 97 20.10 -0.36 5.89
N LYS A 98 20.91 -0.09 4.85
CA LYS A 98 20.40 0.15 3.49
C LYS A 98 19.56 -1.03 3.04
N GLY A 99 20.11 -2.24 3.07
CA GLY A 99 19.43 -3.45 2.63
C GLY A 99 18.09 -3.67 3.35
N TYR A 100 18.07 -3.46 4.67
CA TYR A 100 16.84 -3.54 5.46
C TYR A 100 15.79 -2.54 4.98
N TYR A 101 16.17 -1.29 4.74
CA TYR A 101 15.24 -0.26 4.33
C TYR A 101 14.72 -0.46 2.89
N TRP A 102 15.59 -0.88 1.96
CA TRP A 102 15.21 -1.27 0.60
C TRP A 102 14.20 -2.41 0.60
N LEU A 103 14.49 -3.48 1.35
CA LEU A 103 13.60 -4.63 1.50
C LEU A 103 12.26 -4.22 2.13
N GLY A 104 12.31 -3.38 3.17
CA GLY A 104 11.15 -2.83 3.86
C GLY A 104 10.22 -2.06 2.92
N ILE A 105 10.76 -1.11 2.14
CA ILE A 105 9.99 -0.34 1.15
C ILE A 105 9.32 -1.27 0.13
N ILE A 106 10.07 -2.21 -0.45
CA ILE A 106 9.55 -3.13 -1.45
C ILE A 106 8.44 -4.01 -0.85
N PHE A 107 8.66 -4.52 0.36
CA PHE A 107 7.70 -5.37 1.06
C PHE A 107 6.42 -4.61 1.41
N VAL A 108 6.53 -3.38 1.91
CA VAL A 108 5.37 -2.52 2.21
C VAL A 108 4.62 -2.15 0.94
N LEU A 109 5.32 -1.83 -0.16
CA LEU A 109 4.68 -1.56 -1.45
C LEU A 109 3.89 -2.77 -1.96
N TYR A 110 4.51 -3.95 -1.94
CA TYR A 110 3.87 -5.19 -2.38
C TYR A 110 2.64 -5.55 -1.52
N THR A 111 2.79 -5.53 -0.19
CA THR A 111 1.71 -5.83 0.75
C THR A 111 0.57 -4.80 0.64
N SER A 112 0.87 -3.53 0.36
CA SER A 112 -0.14 -2.49 0.07
C SER A 112 -0.98 -2.83 -1.16
N PHE A 113 -0.35 -3.28 -2.25
CA PHE A 113 -1.07 -3.72 -3.44
C PHE A 113 -1.90 -4.98 -3.19
N ALA A 114 -1.36 -5.96 -2.47
CA ALA A 114 -2.08 -7.18 -2.10
C ALA A 114 -3.30 -6.85 -1.23
N LEU A 115 -3.13 -5.99 -0.22
CA LEU A 115 -4.18 -5.56 0.68
C LEU A 115 -5.28 -4.77 -0.05
N SER A 116 -4.89 -3.88 -0.97
CA SER A 116 -5.83 -3.13 -1.81
C SER A 116 -6.71 -4.05 -2.66
N LYS A 117 -6.13 -5.11 -3.25
CA LYS A 117 -6.86 -6.13 -4.02
C LYS A 117 -7.79 -6.94 -3.13
N GLU A 118 -7.35 -7.31 -1.94
CA GLU A 118 -8.16 -8.11 -1.00
C GLU A 118 -9.36 -7.32 -0.47
N ILE A 119 -9.17 -6.03 -0.14
CA ILE A 119 -10.27 -5.12 0.24
C ILE A 119 -11.31 -5.04 -0.88
N ARG A 120 -10.85 -4.93 -2.14
CA ARG A 120 -11.71 -4.93 -3.32
C ARG A 120 -12.50 -6.24 -3.44
N ASP A 121 -11.82 -7.38 -3.41
CA ASP A 121 -12.46 -8.69 -3.60
C ASP A 121 -13.57 -8.93 -2.55
N ARG A 122 -13.35 -8.44 -1.32
CA ARG A 122 -14.33 -8.52 -0.23
C ARG A 122 -15.55 -7.59 -0.45
N GLN A 123 -15.36 -6.43 -1.08
CA GLN A 123 -16.46 -5.52 -1.41
C GLN A 123 -17.41 -6.13 -2.44
N TYR A 124 -16.90 -6.73 -3.52
CA TYR A 124 -17.75 -7.43 -4.49
C TYR A 124 -18.49 -8.61 -3.86
N GLY A 125 -17.81 -9.39 -3.01
CA GLY A 125 -18.45 -10.50 -2.30
C GLY A 125 -19.62 -10.07 -1.41
N LYS A 126 -19.54 -8.89 -0.78
CA LYS A 126 -20.66 -8.31 -0.01
C LYS A 126 -21.80 -7.84 -0.91
N SER A 127 -21.49 -7.19 -2.04
CA SER A 127 -22.48 -6.72 -3.00
C SER A 127 -23.33 -7.87 -3.55
N LEU A 128 -22.69 -8.99 -3.91
CA LEU A 128 -23.41 -10.18 -4.41
C LEU A 128 -24.35 -10.77 -3.37
N LYS A 129 -23.92 -10.91 -2.11
CA LYS A 129 -24.79 -11.39 -1.03
C LYS A 129 -25.97 -10.46 -0.76
N GLY A 130 -25.77 -9.14 -0.87
CA GLY A 130 -26.84 -8.16 -0.71
C GLY A 130 -27.93 -8.31 -1.77
N ASN A 131 -27.55 -8.54 -3.03
CA ASN A 131 -28.50 -8.73 -4.13
C ASN A 131 -29.31 -10.03 -3.97
N ILE A 132 -28.65 -11.14 -3.63
CA ILE A 132 -29.34 -12.44 -3.41
C ILE A 132 -30.38 -12.33 -2.29
N ASN A 133 -30.02 -11.70 -1.16
CA ASN A 133 -30.94 -11.51 -0.05
C ASN A 133 -32.09 -10.54 -0.37
N GLY A 134 -31.93 -9.66 -1.37
CA GLY A 134 -32.97 -8.78 -1.86
C GLY A 134 -33.96 -9.50 -2.76
N GLU A 135 -33.47 -10.36 -3.66
CA GLU A 135 -34.32 -11.20 -4.52
C GLU A 135 -35.14 -12.21 -3.70
N GLU A 136 -34.56 -12.84 -2.66
CA GLU A 136 -35.29 -13.75 -1.74
C GLU A 136 -36.33 -13.05 -0.86
N GLN A 137 -36.33 -11.72 -0.76
CA GLN A 137 -37.33 -10.94 -0.03
C GLN A 137 -38.46 -10.41 -0.93
N GLU A 138 -38.29 -10.48 -2.25
CA GLU A 138 -39.28 -10.06 -3.25
C GLU A 138 -40.12 -11.23 -3.80
N GLU A 139 -39.74 -12.50 -3.54
CA GLU A 139 -40.55 -13.72 -3.75
C GLU A 139 -41.38 -14.13 -2.52
#